data_AF-A0A7W5AQR7-F1
#
_entry.id   AF-A0A7W5AQR7-F1
#
_cell.length_a   1.000
_cell.length_b   1.000
_cell.length_c   1.000
_cell.angle_alpha   90.00
_cell.angle_beta   90.00
_cell.angle_gamma   90.00
#
_symmetry.space_group_name_H-M   'P 1'
#
loop_
_entity.id
_entity.type
_entity.pdbx_description
1 polymer ?
#
loop_
_entity_poly.entity_id
_entity_poly.type
_entity_poly.pdbx_seq_one_letter_code
_entity_poly.pdbx_strand_id
1 'polypeptide(L)'
;MAVGSENRRDERRRRIAAEFPLSHVEAALDLLHVTDMAWHDCYGPEELALPDSVLDDVLLLADGGLVALIRLLREAVIDSRDIRMAADERRSRSRTR
;
A
#
# COMPACT_ATOMS: atom_id res chain seq x y z
N MET A 1 -14.74 16.00 -5.84
CA MET A 1 -15.48 15.10 -4.93
C MET A 1 -14.46 14.15 -4.32
N ALA A 2 -14.33 14.14 -3.00
CA ALA A 2 -13.50 13.14 -2.33
C ALA A 2 -14.09 11.75 -2.62
N VAL A 3 -13.30 10.85 -3.20
CA VAL A 3 -13.72 9.45 -3.39
C VAL A 3 -13.91 8.85 -1.99
N GLY A 4 -15.11 8.36 -1.68
CA GLY A 4 -15.41 7.76 -0.38
C GLY A 4 -14.53 6.54 -0.08
N SER A 5 -14.37 6.20 1.19
CA SER A 5 -13.56 5.05 1.64
C SER A 5 -14.02 3.73 1.02
N GLU A 6 -15.32 3.55 0.85
CA GLU A 6 -15.92 2.37 0.21
C GLU A 6 -15.54 2.24 -1.27
N ASN A 7 -15.61 3.34 -2.03
CA ASN A 7 -15.17 3.37 -3.43
C ASN A 7 -13.67 3.04 -3.56
N ARG A 8 -12.82 3.56 -2.67
CA ARG A 8 -11.38 3.23 -2.67
C ARG A 8 -11.14 1.75 -2.36
N ARG A 9 -11.92 1.17 -1.44
CA ARG A 9 -11.85 -0.26 -1.11
C ARG A 9 -12.18 -1.12 -2.31
N ASP A 10 -13.24 -0.78 -3.05
CA ASP A 10 -13.65 -1.52 -4.24
C ASP A 10 -12.66 -1.39 -5.40
N GLU A 11 -12.08 -0.22 -5.59
CA GLU A 11 -11.04 0.01 -6.59
C GLU A 11 -9.78 -0.82 -6.29
N ARG A 12 -9.34 -0.84 -5.03
CA ARG A 12 -8.14 -1.57 -4.60
C ARG A 12 -8.35 -3.09 -4.57
N ARG A 13 -9.59 -3.59 -4.40
CA ARG A 13 -9.89 -5.03 -4.32
C ARG A 13 -9.33 -5.82 -5.49
N ARG A 14 -9.45 -5.32 -6.72
CA ARG A 14 -8.90 -6.00 -7.91
C ARG A 14 -7.38 -6.11 -7.87
N ARG A 15 -6.68 -5.05 -7.44
CA ARG A 15 -5.21 -5.03 -7.30
C ARG A 15 -4.76 -6.02 -6.24
N ILE A 16 -5.40 -6.01 -5.07
CA ILE A 16 -5.05 -6.92 -3.97
C ILE A 16 -5.33 -8.38 -4.31
N ALA A 17 -6.45 -8.68 -4.97
CA ALA A 17 -6.76 -10.05 -5.40
C ALA A 17 -5.83 -10.59 -6.49
N ALA A 18 -5.11 -9.73 -7.22
CA ALA A 18 -4.11 -10.15 -8.20
C ALA A 18 -2.78 -10.55 -7.54
N GLU A 19 -2.43 -9.92 -6.41
CA GLU A 19 -1.13 -10.08 -5.76
C GLU A 19 -1.17 -11.05 -4.55
N PHE A 20 -2.32 -11.21 -3.91
CA PHE A 20 -2.46 -11.98 -2.66
C PHE A 20 -3.36 -13.20 -2.80
N PRO A 21 -3.13 -14.27 -2.01
CA PRO A 21 -4.09 -15.37 -1.87
C PRO A 21 -5.48 -14.84 -1.49
N LEU A 22 -6.53 -15.44 -2.05
CA LEU A 22 -7.93 -15.03 -1.77
C LEU A 22 -8.26 -14.99 -0.28
N SER A 23 -7.67 -15.89 0.52
CA SER A 23 -7.82 -15.92 1.98
C SER A 23 -7.27 -14.69 2.71
N HIS A 24 -6.41 -13.90 2.08
CA HIS A 24 -5.79 -12.70 2.65
C HIS A 24 -6.37 -11.40 2.11
N VAL A 25 -7.21 -11.44 1.07
CA VAL A 25 -7.70 -10.23 0.38
C VAL A 25 -8.44 -9.29 1.32
N GLU A 26 -9.42 -9.79 2.06
CA GLU A 26 -10.21 -8.92 2.97
C GLU A 26 -9.35 -8.37 4.11
N ALA A 27 -8.43 -9.16 4.66
CA ALA A 27 -7.49 -8.69 5.70
C ALA A 27 -6.55 -7.60 5.18
N ALA A 28 -6.07 -7.71 3.94
CA ALA A 28 -5.26 -6.69 3.30
C ALA A 28 -6.07 -5.41 3.02
N LEU A 29 -7.35 -5.53 2.61
CA LEU A 29 -8.23 -4.37 2.41
C LEU A 29 -8.52 -3.64 3.73
N ASP A 30 -8.75 -4.37 4.81
CA ASP A 30 -8.98 -3.77 6.13
C ASP A 30 -7.72 -3.05 6.64
N LEU A 31 -6.54 -3.62 6.42
CA LEU A 31 -5.26 -2.99 6.72
C LEU A 31 -5.05 -1.70 5.91
N LEU A 32 -5.41 -1.70 4.62
CA LEU A 32 -5.34 -0.49 3.78
C LEU A 32 -6.30 0.59 4.26
N HIS A 33 -7.48 0.22 4.75
CA HIS A 33 -8.41 1.17 5.35
C HIS A 33 -7.82 1.82 6.61
N VAL A 34 -7.21 1.04 7.51
CA VAL A 34 -6.50 1.58 8.68
C VAL A 34 -5.32 2.46 8.27
N THR A 35 -4.61 2.07 7.21
CA THR A 35 -3.49 2.86 6.69
C THR A 35 -3.95 4.19 6.11
N ASP A 36 -5.08 4.24 5.41
CA ASP A 36 -5.65 5.51 4.92
C ASP A 36 -5.93 6.47 6.09
N MET A 37 -6.51 5.97 7.19
CA MET A 37 -6.78 6.79 8.37
C MET A 37 -5.48 7.30 9.01
N ALA A 38 -4.50 6.40 9.21
CA ALA A 38 -3.21 6.77 9.79
C ALA A 38 -2.46 7.77 8.89
N TRP A 39 -2.53 7.61 7.57
CA TRP A 39 -1.92 8.53 6.61
C TRP A 39 -2.54 9.92 6.71
N HIS A 40 -3.87 10.02 6.70
CA HIS A 40 -4.58 11.28 6.88
C HIS A 40 -4.18 11.99 8.18
N ASP A 41 -4.11 11.25 9.29
CA ASP A 41 -3.75 11.81 10.59
C ASP A 41 -2.29 12.29 10.65
N CYS A 42 -1.37 11.63 9.93
CA CYS A 42 0.05 11.99 9.89
C CYS A 42 0.38 13.12 8.90
N TYR A 43 -0.26 13.13 7.72
CA TYR A 43 0.10 14.02 6.61
C TYR A 43 -0.92 15.15 6.35
N GLY A 44 -2.08 15.11 7.00
CA GLY A 44 -3.03 16.22 7.07
C GLY A 44 -4.15 16.18 6.02
N PRO A 45 -4.98 17.24 5.97
CA PRO A 45 -6.30 17.22 5.33
C PRO A 45 -6.29 17.11 3.80
N GLU A 46 -5.17 17.38 3.15
CA GLU A 46 -5.01 17.21 1.69
C GLU A 46 -4.71 15.74 1.30
N GLU A 47 -4.29 14.93 2.28
CA GLU A 47 -3.80 13.56 2.13
C GLU A 47 -4.81 12.54 2.69
N LEU A 48 -6.00 12.47 2.07
CA LEU A 48 -7.14 11.69 2.56
C LEU A 48 -6.95 10.16 2.59
N ALA A 49 -5.90 9.65 1.94
CA ALA A 49 -5.63 8.24 1.78
C ALA A 49 -4.17 8.01 1.39
N LEU A 50 -3.71 6.77 1.56
CA LEU A 50 -2.39 6.37 1.07
C LEU A 50 -2.30 6.62 -0.46
N PRO A 51 -1.31 7.39 -0.94
CA PRO A 51 -1.14 7.64 -2.37
C PRO A 51 -0.91 6.35 -3.14
N ASP A 52 -1.48 6.25 -4.35
CA ASP A 52 -1.35 5.06 -5.19
C ASP A 52 0.10 4.70 -5.50
N SER A 53 0.95 5.72 -5.67
CA SER A 53 2.38 5.55 -5.93
C SER A 53 3.12 4.88 -4.77
N VAL A 54 2.72 5.17 -3.52
CA VAL A 54 3.27 4.52 -2.32
C VAL A 54 2.70 3.12 -2.18
N LEU A 55 1.40 2.94 -2.45
CA LEU A 55 0.77 1.62 -2.46
C LEU A 55 1.46 0.68 -3.47
N ASP A 56 1.77 1.15 -4.68
CA ASP A 56 2.48 0.35 -5.69
C ASP A 56 3.86 -0.11 -5.22
N ASP A 57 4.62 0.77 -4.57
CA ASP A 57 5.93 0.42 -4.00
C ASP A 57 5.78 -0.62 -2.88
N VAL A 58 4.79 -0.45 -2.01
CA VAL A 58 4.50 -1.39 -0.93
C VAL A 58 4.11 -2.76 -1.49
N LEU A 59 3.22 -2.82 -2.48
CA LEU A 59 2.79 -4.09 -3.09
C LEU A 59 3.95 -4.81 -3.78
N LEU A 60 4.79 -4.07 -4.51
CA LEU A 60 6.00 -4.58 -5.14
C LEU A 60 6.97 -5.22 -4.11
N LEU A 61 7.11 -4.59 -2.95
CA LEU A 61 7.99 -5.08 -1.89
C LEU A 61 7.37 -6.20 -1.06
N ALA A 62 6.05 -6.21 -0.91
CA ALA A 62 5.31 -7.21 -0.14
C ALA A 62 5.23 -8.56 -0.85
N ASP A 63 5.21 -8.58 -2.19
CA ASP A 63 5.32 -9.80 -3.02
C ASP A 63 4.30 -10.88 -2.61
N GLY A 64 3.04 -10.46 -2.39
CA GLY A 64 1.92 -11.31 -1.96
C GLY A 64 1.95 -11.76 -0.49
N GLY A 65 2.94 -11.33 0.31
CA GLY A 65 3.07 -11.67 1.72
C GLY A 65 2.29 -10.72 2.64
N LEU A 66 1.24 -11.20 3.32
CA LEU A 66 0.45 -10.37 4.25
C LEU A 66 1.28 -9.81 5.41
N VAL A 67 2.20 -10.60 5.98
CA VAL A 67 3.11 -10.13 7.04
C VAL A 67 4.06 -9.05 6.54
N ALA A 68 4.54 -9.18 5.30
CA ALA A 68 5.38 -8.16 4.68
C ALA A 68 4.58 -6.88 4.44
N LEU A 69 3.35 -7.00 3.93
CA LEU A 69 2.42 -5.89 3.73
C LEU A 69 2.20 -5.08 5.02
N ILE A 70 1.94 -5.74 6.15
CA ILE A 70 1.78 -5.07 7.46
C ILE A 70 3.02 -4.27 7.83
N ARG A 71 4.21 -4.86 7.69
CA ARG A 71 5.47 -4.19 8.05
C ARG A 71 5.75 -2.99 7.14
N LEU A 72 5.52 -3.16 5.84
CA LEU A 72 5.77 -2.12 4.84
C LEU A 72 4.78 -0.96 4.94
N LEU A 73 3.49 -1.21 5.19
CA LEU A 73 2.50 -0.14 5.40
C LEU A 73 2.77 0.63 6.69
N ARG A 74 3.15 -0.06 7.77
CA ARG A 74 3.61 0.60 9.00
C ARG A 74 4.78 1.53 8.72
N GLU A 75 5.78 1.05 7.97
CA GLU A 75 6.96 1.85 7.64
C GLU A 75 6.61 3.01 6.69
N ALA A 76 5.72 2.79 5.71
CA ALA A 76 5.26 3.83 4.81
C ALA A 76 4.63 5.02 5.54
N VAL A 77 3.85 4.75 6.59
CA VAL A 77 3.24 5.80 7.44
C VAL A 77 4.32 6.57 8.20
N ILE A 78 5.35 5.89 8.71
CA ILE A 78 6.48 6.52 9.44
C ILE A 78 7.33 7.37 8.48
N ASP A 79 7.78 6.77 7.37
CA ASP A 79 8.53 7.44 6.31
C ASP A 79 8.35 6.71 4.96
N SER A 80 7.54 7.31 4.08
CA SER A 80 7.30 6.76 2.74
C SER A 80 8.51 6.82 1.80
N ARG A 81 9.54 7.61 2.12
CA ARG A 81 10.75 7.72 1.30
C ARG A 81 11.59 6.45 1.36
N ASP A 82 11.63 5.79 2.51
CA ASP A 82 12.35 4.52 2.67
C ASP A 82 11.73 3.43 1.80
N ILE A 83 10.40 3.42 1.72
CA ILE A 83 9.65 2.52 0.82
C ILE A 83 9.97 2.81 -0.65
N ARG A 84 9.98 4.10 -1.05
CA ARG A 84 10.33 4.51 -2.41
C ARG A 84 11.75 4.05 -2.78
N MET A 85 12.73 4.30 -1.90
CA MET A 85 14.12 3.93 -2.12
C MET A 85 14.29 2.41 -2.26
N ALA A 86 13.65 1.62 -1.39
CA ALA A 86 13.70 0.16 -1.46
C ALA A 86 13.04 -0.38 -2.74
N ALA A 87 11.93 0.21 -3.18
CA ALA A 87 11.25 -0.16 -4.42
C ALA A 87 12.11 0.14 -5.65
N ASP A 88 12.76 1.29 -5.69
CA ASP A 88 13.67 1.66 -6.78
C ASP A 88 14.90 0.76 -6.83
N GLU A 89 15.45 0.38 -5.67
CA GLU A 89 16.52 -0.62 -5.60
C GLU A 89 16.05 -1.99 -6.13
N ARG A 90 14.85 -2.46 -5.78
CA ARG A 90 14.29 -3.71 -6.32
C ARG A 90 14.11 -3.63 -7.84
N ARG A 91 13.58 -2.51 -8.37
CA ARG A 91 13.42 -2.29 -9.83
C ARG A 91 14.77 -2.28 -10.57
N SER A 92 15.80 -1.65 -10.01
CA SER A 92 17.13 -1.60 -10.64
C SER A 92 17.78 -2.99 -10.75
N ARG A 93 17.59 -3.84 -9.74
CA ARG A 93 18.07 -5.24 -9.75
C ARG A 93 17.38 -6.08 -10.82
N SER A 94 16.07 -5.89 -11.01
CA SER A 94 15.31 -6.62 -12.03
C SER A 94 15.68 -6.22 -13.47
N ARG A 95 16.20 -5.01 -13.69
CA ARG A 95 16.64 -4.53 -15.02
C ARG A 95 18.03 -5.00 -15.43
N THR A 96 18.81 -5.51 -14.48
CA THR A 96 20.19 -5.96 -14.70
C THR A 96 20.26 -7.48 -14.96
N ARG A 97 19.14 -8.19 -14.84
CA ARG A 97 18.97 -9.60 -15.19
C ARG A 97 18.30 -9.74 -16.55
#